data_AF-A0A8H5CZI2-F1
#
_entry.id   AF-A0A8H5CZI2-F1
#
_cell.length_a   1.000
_cell.length_b   1.000
_cell.length_c   1.000
_cell.angle_alpha   90.00
_cell.angle_beta   90.00
_cell.angle_gamma   90.00
#
_symmetry.space_group_name_H-M   'P 1'
#
loop_
_entity.id
_entity.type
_entity.pdbx_description
1 polymer ?
#
loop_
_entity_poly.entity_id
_entity_poly.type
_entity_poly.pdbx_seq_one_letter_code
_entity_poly.pdbx_strand_id
1 'polypeptide(L)'
;MAVVCFQRTEDAAMVKAKYDGKCVDGRRPIKIEVITDKTPSSSSSSGFASTEPAPPSLIDRIQGRGNANAVPSTKKHSLPRQEAAVAAMMASSSSFTPLNVTPNPDSTQSTRRR
;
A
#
# COMPACT_ATOMS: atom_id res chain seq x y z
N MET A 1 -22.41 14.68 -18.93
CA MET A 1 -21.62 15.13 -17.78
C MET A 1 -22.58 15.78 -16.79
N ALA A 2 -22.44 15.52 -15.50
CA ALA A 2 -23.29 16.07 -14.45
C ALA A 2 -22.41 16.77 -13.41
N VAL A 3 -22.91 17.84 -12.80
CA VAL A 3 -22.21 18.61 -11.76
C VAL A 3 -22.98 18.43 -10.45
N VAL A 4 -22.27 18.02 -9.41
CA VAL A 4 -22.81 17.86 -8.05
C VAL A 4 -22.02 18.77 -7.14
N CYS A 5 -22.72 19.64 -6.41
CA CYS A 5 -22.11 20.55 -5.45
C CYS A 5 -22.13 19.91 -4.07
N PHE A 6 -20.98 19.88 -3.42
CA PHE A 6 -20.85 19.47 -2.02
C PHE A 6 -20.57 20.69 -1.16
N GLN A 7 -21.18 20.74 0.03
CA GLN A 7 -20.91 21.79 1.01
C GLN A 7 -19.48 21.70 1.57
N ARG A 8 -18.97 20.47 1.73
CA ARG A 8 -17.63 20.20 2.24
C ARG A 8 -16.80 19.44 1.21
N THR A 9 -15.54 19.81 1.08
CA THR A 9 -14.59 19.15 0.17
C THR A 9 -14.34 17.68 0.55
N GLU A 10 -14.42 17.35 1.84
CA GLU A 10 -14.27 15.98 2.35
C GLU A 10 -15.36 15.04 1.80
N ASP A 11 -16.61 15.51 1.71
CA ASP A 11 -17.71 14.73 1.17
C ASP A 11 -17.49 14.43 -0.33
N ALA A 12 -16.96 15.39 -1.08
CA ALA A 12 -16.58 15.20 -2.48
C ALA A 12 -15.46 14.14 -2.62
N ALA A 13 -14.45 14.18 -1.74
CA ALA A 13 -13.37 13.18 -1.72
C ALA A 13 -13.88 11.78 -1.37
N MET A 14 -14.78 11.66 -0.38
CA MET A 14 -15.42 10.39 -0.02
C MET A 14 -16.24 9.82 -1.18
N VAL A 15 -17.02 10.65 -1.86
CA VAL A 15 -17.84 10.21 -3.01
C VAL A 15 -16.96 9.74 -4.14
N LYS A 16 -15.88 10.46 -4.45
CA LYS A 16 -14.89 10.02 -5.44
C LYS A 16 -14.31 8.66 -5.04
N ALA A 17 -13.81 8.51 -3.81
CA ALA A 17 -13.25 7.24 -3.34
C ALA A 17 -14.27 6.09 -3.38
N LYS A 18 -15.54 6.38 -3.12
CA LYS A 18 -16.59 5.35 -3.04
C LYS A 18 -17.15 4.97 -4.41
N TYR A 19 -17.17 5.86 -5.40
CA TYR A 19 -17.94 5.64 -6.63
C TYR A 19 -17.13 5.78 -7.92
N ASP A 20 -15.91 6.30 -7.87
CA ASP A 20 -15.05 6.35 -9.05
C ASP A 20 -14.76 4.93 -9.56
N GLY A 21 -14.93 4.73 -10.87
CA GLY A 21 -14.81 3.44 -11.52
C GLY A 21 -15.98 2.47 -11.30
N LYS A 22 -17.04 2.83 -10.54
CA LYS A 22 -18.19 1.94 -10.31
C LYS A 22 -19.20 1.99 -11.46
N CYS A 23 -19.80 0.85 -11.78
CA CYS A 23 -20.90 0.75 -12.72
C CYS A 23 -22.24 1.02 -12.02
N VAL A 24 -22.79 2.22 -12.17
CA VAL A 24 -24.09 2.61 -11.55
C VAL A 24 -25.27 2.38 -12.51
N ASP A 25 -25.05 2.53 -13.81
CA ASP A 25 -26.06 2.40 -14.87
C ASP A 25 -25.96 1.06 -15.64
N GLY A 26 -25.18 0.11 -15.13
CA GLY A 26 -25.00 -1.22 -15.73
C GLY A 26 -24.26 -1.27 -17.08
N ARG A 27 -23.92 -0.11 -17.68
CA ARG A 27 -23.26 -0.04 -19.00
C ARG A 27 -21.79 0.35 -18.95
N ARG A 28 -21.45 1.37 -18.18
CA ARG A 28 -20.09 1.94 -18.12
C ARG A 28 -19.72 2.34 -16.71
N PRO A 29 -18.45 2.16 -16.28
CA PRO A 29 -17.97 2.71 -15.03
C PRO A 29 -17.99 4.23 -15.09
N ILE A 30 -18.39 4.88 -13.99
CA ILE A 30 -18.42 6.33 -13.90
C ILE A 30 -17.05 6.89 -13.49
N LYS A 31 -16.68 8.05 -14.05
CA LYS A 31 -15.48 8.80 -13.66
C LYS A 31 -15.89 10.03 -12.86
N ILE A 32 -15.29 10.23 -11.70
CA ILE A 32 -15.59 11.36 -10.81
C ILE A 32 -14.36 12.28 -10.70
N GLU A 33 -14.55 13.54 -11.04
CA GLU A 33 -13.53 14.58 -10.95
C GLU A 33 -13.98 15.65 -9.94
N VAL A 34 -13.06 16.07 -9.07
CA VAL A 34 -13.32 17.13 -8.09
C VAL A 34 -12.76 18.42 -8.64
N ILE A 35 -13.64 19.39 -8.89
CA ILE A 35 -13.28 20.73 -9.34
C ILE A 35 -13.28 21.62 -8.11
N THR A 36 -12.19 22.36 -7.90
CA THR A 36 -12.10 23.36 -6.83
C THR A 36 -11.83 24.71 -7.47
N ASP A 37 -12.78 25.63 -7.32
CA ASP A 37 -12.63 27.02 -7.76
C ASP A 37 -11.63 27.71 -6.83
N LYS A 38 -10.34 27.58 -7.12
CA LYS A 38 -9.28 28.16 -6.29
C LYS A 38 -9.34 29.70 -6.33
N THR A 39 -9.79 30.31 -5.24
CA THR A 39 -8.89 31.21 -4.50
C THR A 39 -8.03 30.32 -3.60
N PRO A 40 -6.69 30.33 -3.72
CA PRO A 40 -5.83 29.41 -2.98
C PRO A 40 -5.76 29.81 -1.49
N SER A 41 -6.69 29.32 -0.66
CA SER A 41 -6.37 29.12 0.75
C SER A 41 -5.53 27.86 0.84
N SER A 42 -4.22 28.05 0.94
CA SER A 42 -3.23 27.00 1.10
C SER A 42 -3.53 26.19 2.37
N SER A 43 -4.01 24.96 2.20
CA SER A 43 -3.94 23.94 3.25
C SER A 43 -3.69 22.57 2.62
N SER A 44 -2.40 22.24 2.60
CA SER A 44 -1.81 20.90 2.60
C SER A 44 -2.27 19.92 1.50
N SER A 45 -1.46 19.92 0.45
CA SER A 45 -1.13 18.80 -0.41
C SER A 45 -0.87 17.47 0.32
N SER A 46 -1.46 16.38 -0.19
CA SER A 46 -0.73 15.10 -0.37
C SER A 46 -1.46 14.19 -1.36
N GLY A 47 -1.43 14.56 -2.65
CA GLY A 47 -1.71 13.65 -3.75
C GLY A 47 -0.42 13.00 -4.26
N PHE A 48 -0.31 11.69 -4.06
CA PHE A 48 0.42 10.67 -4.83
C PHE A 48 1.91 10.88 -5.24
N ALA A 49 2.72 9.94 -4.74
CA ALA A 49 3.91 9.30 -5.33
C ALA A 49 5.20 10.13 -5.54
N SER A 50 6.17 9.91 -4.64
CA SER A 50 7.60 9.98 -4.94
C SER A 50 8.32 8.99 -4.03
N THR A 51 8.90 7.95 -4.63
CA THR A 51 9.66 6.88 -3.99
C THR A 51 11.08 7.37 -3.68
N GLU A 52 11.20 8.41 -2.86
CA GLU A 52 12.46 8.78 -2.22
C GLU A 52 12.24 8.78 -0.70
N PRO A 53 13.11 8.13 0.10
CA PRO A 53 12.95 8.14 1.54
C PRO A 53 13.09 9.58 2.03
N ALA A 54 11.97 10.15 2.48
CA ALA A 54 11.95 11.46 3.10
C ALA A 54 12.96 11.51 4.26
N PRO A 55 13.73 12.60 4.42
CA PRO A 55 14.66 12.71 5.52
C PRO A 55 13.89 12.59 6.86
N PRO A 56 14.42 11.83 7.83
CA PRO A 56 13.72 11.57 9.08
C PRO A 56 13.42 12.87 9.82
N SER A 57 12.22 12.93 10.41
CA SER A 57 11.78 14.11 11.15
C SER A 57 12.67 14.36 12.37
N LEU A 58 12.63 15.57 12.92
CA LEU A 58 13.39 15.91 14.11
C LEU A 58 12.99 15.04 15.31
N ILE A 59 11.71 14.68 15.42
CA ILE A 59 11.20 13.77 16.45
C ILE A 59 11.81 12.37 16.29
N ASP A 60 11.88 11.84 15.07
CA ASP A 60 12.50 10.53 14.80
C ASP A 60 13.99 10.50 15.17
N ARG A 61 14.69 11.64 15.03
CA ARG A 61 16.11 11.77 15.44
C ARG A 61 16.30 11.82 16.95
N ILE A 62 15.36 12.40 17.69
CA ILE A 62 15.42 12.47 19.15
C ILE A 62 15.07 11.09 19.74
N GLN A 63 14.05 10.42 19.18
CA GLN A 63 13.62 9.10 19.64
C GLN A 63 14.58 7.97 19.19
N GLY A 64 15.22 8.10 18.03
CA GLY A 64 16.16 7.11 17.47
C GLY A 64 17.59 7.16 18.01
N ARG A 65 17.91 8.10 18.92
CA ARG A 65 19.28 8.25 19.49
C ARG A 65 19.63 7.25 20.60
N GLY A 66 18.79 6.24 20.84
CA GLY A 66 19.06 5.18 21.83
C GLY A 66 20.00 4.07 21.36
N ASN A 67 20.11 3.79 20.06
CA ASN A 67 20.90 2.65 19.56
C ASN A 67 21.88 3.09 18.45
N ALA A 68 22.96 3.75 18.84
CA ALA A 68 24.16 3.83 18.01
C ALA A 68 24.93 2.51 18.14
N ASN A 69 24.80 1.62 17.15
CA ASN A 69 25.86 0.67 16.83
C ASN A 69 26.25 0.88 15.36
N ALA A 70 27.50 1.22 15.17
CA ALA A 70 28.07 1.78 13.94
C ALA A 70 28.55 0.68 12.99
N VAL A 71 28.46 0.91 11.68
CA VAL A 71 29.55 0.59 10.73
C VAL A 71 29.39 1.39 9.43
N PRO A 72 30.43 2.10 8.95
CA PRO A 72 30.43 2.77 7.65
C PRO A 72 30.94 1.80 6.57
N SER A 73 30.16 1.54 5.52
CA SER A 73 30.62 0.78 4.36
C SER A 73 30.90 1.70 3.18
N THR A 74 32.20 1.86 2.91
CA THR A 74 32.77 2.51 1.73
C THR A 74 32.53 1.68 0.47
N LYS A 75 32.12 2.33 -0.63
CA LYS A 75 32.08 1.79 -1.99
C LYS A 75 33.46 1.34 -2.47
N LYS A 76 33.59 0.13 -3.03
CA LYS A 76 34.58 -0.22 -4.07
C LYS A 76 34.00 -1.26 -5.05
N HIS A 77 34.06 -0.92 -6.33
CA HIS A 77 33.77 -1.76 -7.49
C HIS A 77 34.83 -2.88 -7.65
N SER A 78 34.40 -4.09 -7.99
CA SER A 78 35.08 -4.97 -8.98
C SER A 78 34.20 -6.18 -9.34
N LEU A 79 33.82 -6.30 -10.61
CA LEU A 79 33.36 -7.53 -11.26
C LEU A 79 34.60 -8.34 -11.75
N PRO A 80 34.46 -9.45 -12.50
CA PRO A 80 33.93 -10.77 -12.12
C PRO A 80 34.96 -11.87 -12.48
N ARG A 81 35.32 -12.81 -11.59
CA ARG A 81 36.11 -13.99 -11.98
C ARG A 81 36.14 -15.06 -10.90
N GLN A 82 35.31 -16.10 -11.06
CA GLN A 82 35.58 -17.52 -10.71
C GLN A 82 34.27 -18.31 -10.78
N GLU A 83 33.79 -18.54 -12.00
CA GLU A 83 33.07 -19.79 -12.29
C GLU A 83 33.96 -20.99 -11.92
N ALA A 84 33.33 -22.14 -11.66
CA ALA A 84 33.96 -23.46 -11.58
C ALA A 84 34.76 -23.79 -10.31
N ALA A 85 34.09 -23.87 -9.16
CA ALA A 85 34.41 -24.90 -8.16
C ALA A 85 33.18 -25.14 -7.28
N VAL A 86 32.82 -26.40 -7.07
CA VAL A 86 31.72 -26.86 -6.20
C VAL A 86 30.30 -26.73 -6.79
N ALA A 87 30.17 -27.01 -8.09
CA ALA A 87 29.21 -28.05 -8.45
C ALA A 87 29.72 -29.35 -7.80
N ALA A 88 28.96 -30.02 -6.92
CA ALA A 88 29.03 -31.49 -6.72
C ALA A 88 28.35 -32.04 -5.45
N MET A 89 28.22 -31.31 -4.33
CA MET A 89 28.23 -32.05 -3.04
C MET A 89 26.98 -32.08 -2.14
N MET A 90 25.79 -31.60 -2.54
CA MET A 90 24.57 -31.86 -1.75
C MET A 90 23.33 -32.07 -2.64
N ALA A 91 23.43 -33.09 -3.49
CA ALA A 91 22.26 -33.78 -4.02
C ALA A 91 21.63 -34.61 -2.89
N SER A 92 20.48 -34.19 -2.34
CA SER A 92 19.52 -35.07 -1.64
C SER A 92 18.19 -34.30 -1.49
N SER A 93 17.25 -34.41 -2.44
CA SER A 93 16.16 -35.40 -2.43
C SER A 93 15.00 -35.07 -1.48
N SER A 94 13.80 -34.95 -2.08
CA SER A 94 12.45 -35.21 -1.52
C SER A 94 12.02 -34.36 -0.32
N SER A 95 10.95 -33.56 -0.37
CA SER A 95 9.54 -34.02 -0.46
C SER A 95 8.65 -32.76 -0.35
N PHE A 96 7.73 -32.50 -1.29
CA PHE A 96 6.29 -32.78 -1.17
C PHE A 96 5.66 -32.49 0.21
N THR A 97 4.82 -31.46 0.31
CA THR A 97 3.39 -31.58 0.67
C THR A 97 2.68 -30.22 0.58
N PRO A 98 1.56 -30.12 -0.14
CA PRO A 98 0.56 -29.06 0.00
C PRO A 98 -0.58 -29.53 0.92
N LEU A 99 -0.85 -28.81 2.01
CA LEU A 99 -1.96 -29.00 2.96
C LEU A 99 -2.12 -27.65 3.68
N ASN A 100 -3.29 -27.09 3.99
CA ASN A 100 -4.63 -27.61 4.03
C ASN A 100 -5.60 -26.42 4.04
N VAL A 101 -6.78 -26.65 3.50
CA VAL A 101 -7.96 -25.79 3.51
C VAL A 101 -8.57 -25.78 4.93
N THR A 102 -9.08 -24.63 5.39
CA THR A 102 -10.12 -24.62 6.44
C THR A 102 -11.10 -23.46 6.19
N PRO A 103 -12.29 -23.72 5.60
CA PRO A 103 -13.41 -22.82 5.71
C PRO A 103 -13.98 -22.90 7.13
N ASN A 104 -14.31 -21.74 7.71
CA ASN A 104 -15.20 -21.65 8.87
C ASN A 104 -16.64 -21.60 8.36
N PRO A 105 -17.43 -22.68 8.49
CA PRO A 105 -18.87 -22.57 8.54
C PRO A 105 -19.33 -22.37 10.00
N ASP A 106 -20.41 -21.60 10.10
CA ASP A 106 -21.47 -21.78 11.08
C ASP A 106 -21.38 -20.99 12.41
N SER A 107 -22.28 -20.02 12.53
CA SER A 107 -23.12 -19.91 13.71
C SER A 107 -24.43 -19.21 13.32
N THR A 108 -25.38 -20.04 12.90
CA THR A 108 -26.80 -19.74 12.93
C THR A 108 -27.32 -19.83 14.37
N GLN A 109 -27.68 -18.69 14.99
CA GLN A 109 -28.64 -18.56 16.11
C GLN A 109 -29.19 -17.13 16.00
N SER A 110 -30.47 -16.78 16.12
CA SER A 110 -31.55 -17.40 16.85
C SER A 110 -32.87 -16.85 16.28
N THR A 111 -33.64 -17.72 15.65
CA THR A 111 -35.08 -17.52 15.43
C THR A 111 -35.77 -17.99 16.71
N ARG A 112 -36.74 -17.22 17.20
CA ARG A 112 -38.09 -17.67 17.63
C ARG A 112 -38.59 -17.06 18.95
N ARG A 113 -39.74 -16.39 18.81
CA ARG A 113 -40.85 -16.23 19.76
C ARG A 113 -40.63 -15.38 21.02
N ARG A 114 -41.37 -14.27 21.08
CA ARG A 114 -42.72 -14.31 21.67
C ARG A 114 -43.62 -13.26 21.06
#